data_AF-A0A2P5XJU5-F1
#
_entry.id   AF-A0A2P5XJU5-F1
#
_cell.length_a   1.000
_cell.length_b   1.000
_cell.length_c   1.000
_cell.angle_alpha   90.00
_cell.angle_beta   90.00
_cell.angle_gamma   90.00
#
_symmetry.space_group_name_H-M   'P 1'
#
loop_
_entity.id
_entity.type
_entity.pdbx_description
1 polymer ?
#
loop_
_entity_poly.entity_id
_entity_poly.type
_entity_poly.pdbx_seq_one_letter_code
_entity_poly.pdbx_strand_id
1 'polypeptide(L)'
;MKENAQRAKSMNAELYPRNLETFRVKKYIGCWSGIPPRFYGVDLRNRRCECGMFQTLRYPCAHVVAACATYNLNVEQYIDDVYTLECTLHIWSNEFPVLRDVSTWEVQPPAFKMLPYRSLRRRVKGRPIIMRI
;
A
#
# COMPACT_ATOMS: atom_id res chain seq x y z
N MET A 1 11.18 -5.58 -7.08
CA MET A 1 10.56 -5.83 -8.40
C MET A 1 10.14 -7.28 -8.69
N LYS A 2 10.84 -8.32 -8.21
CA LYS A 2 10.62 -9.74 -8.60
C LYS A 2 9.16 -10.21 -8.53
N GLU A 3 8.42 -9.84 -7.49
CA GLU A 3 7.00 -10.21 -7.34
C GLU A 3 6.12 -9.56 -8.43
N ASN A 4 6.27 -8.25 -8.66
CA ASN A 4 5.51 -7.54 -9.70
C ASN A 4 5.83 -8.09 -11.09
N ALA A 5 7.08 -8.47 -11.35
CA ALA A 5 7.47 -9.15 -12.59
C ALA A 5 6.81 -10.52 -12.73
N GLN A 6 6.76 -11.32 -11.66
CA GLN A 6 6.08 -12.62 -11.70
C GLN A 6 4.58 -12.46 -11.97
N ARG A 7 3.94 -11.46 -11.37
CA ARG A 7 2.51 -11.17 -11.58
C ARG A 7 2.24 -10.63 -12.98
N ALA A 8 3.15 -9.85 -13.55
CA ALA A 8 3.04 -9.30 -14.90
C ALA A 8 2.98 -10.39 -15.98
N LYS A 9 3.63 -11.55 -15.76
CA LYS A 9 3.66 -12.67 -16.72
C LYS A 9 2.28 -13.22 -17.11
N SER A 10 1.27 -13.06 -16.26
CA SER A 10 -0.11 -13.51 -16.54
C SER A 10 -1.02 -12.42 -17.09
N MET A 11 -0.46 -11.27 -17.45
CA MET A 11 -1.18 -10.09 -17.95
C MET A 11 -0.84 -9.85 -19.41
N ASN A 12 -1.79 -9.27 -20.14
CA ASN A 12 -1.57 -8.82 -21.51
C ASN A 12 -1.81 -7.31 -21.56
N ALA A 13 -0.92 -6.55 -22.19
CA ALA A 13 -1.08 -5.11 -22.36
C ALA A 13 -1.28 -4.76 -23.83
N GLU A 14 -2.17 -3.82 -24.07
CA GLU A 14 -2.48 -3.26 -25.39
C GLU A 14 -2.25 -1.75 -25.34
N LEU A 15 -1.57 -1.19 -26.32
CA LEU A 15 -1.35 0.25 -26.41
C LEU A 15 -2.60 0.96 -26.94
N TYR A 16 -2.93 2.10 -26.34
CA TYR A 16 -4.00 2.94 -26.87
C TYR A 16 -3.52 3.66 -28.14
N PRO A 17 -4.24 3.54 -29.29
CA PRO A 17 -3.78 4.09 -30.57
C PRO A 17 -3.54 5.60 -30.58
N ARG A 18 -4.20 6.34 -29.70
CA ARG A 18 -4.11 7.80 -29.62
C ARG A 18 -2.90 8.30 -28.83
N ASN A 19 -2.39 7.51 -27.87
CA ASN A 19 -1.32 7.93 -26.96
C ASN A 19 -0.30 6.80 -26.81
N LEU A 20 0.94 7.01 -27.27
CA LEU A 20 2.00 6.01 -27.24
C LEU A 20 2.48 5.61 -25.83
N GLU A 21 2.08 6.38 -24.80
CA GLU A 21 2.47 6.14 -23.40
C GLU A 21 1.29 5.72 -22.52
N THR A 22 0.15 5.40 -23.11
CA THR A 22 -1.04 4.92 -22.39
C THR A 22 -1.38 3.50 -22.82
N PHE A 23 -1.59 2.60 -21.85
CA PHE A 23 -1.82 1.19 -22.06
C PHE A 23 -3.09 0.72 -21.37
N ARG A 24 -3.71 -0.29 -21.95
CA ARG A 24 -4.79 -1.07 -21.36
C ARG A 24 -4.24 -2.44 -20.99
N VAL A 25 -4.18 -2.74 -19.70
CA VAL A 25 -3.65 -4.01 -19.20
C VAL A 25 -4.80 -4.92 -18.76
N LYS A 26 -4.89 -6.09 -19.36
CA LYS A 26 -5.85 -7.14 -19.05
C LYS A 26 -5.28 -8.10 -17.99
N LYS A 27 -6.00 -8.29 -16.90
CA LYS A 27 -5.62 -9.16 -15.77
C LYS A 27 -6.77 -10.08 -15.37
N TYR A 28 -6.47 -11.36 -15.20
CA TYR A 28 -7.39 -12.37 -14.67
C TYR A 28 -7.32 -12.41 -13.13
N ILE A 29 -8.48 -12.47 -12.47
CA ILE A 29 -8.57 -12.54 -11.00
C ILE A 29 -8.93 -13.97 -10.63
N GLY A 30 -7.91 -14.81 -10.39
CA GLY A 30 -8.07 -16.19 -9.94
C GLY A 30 -8.34 -17.21 -11.06
N CYS A 31 -8.46 -18.48 -10.67
CA CYS A 31 -8.69 -19.62 -11.57
C CYS A 31 -10.18 -19.97 -11.77
N TRP A 32 -11.11 -19.24 -11.15
CA TRP A 32 -12.52 -19.56 -11.21
C TRP A 32 -13.11 -19.23 -12.58
N SER A 33 -13.59 -20.27 -13.24
CA SER A 33 -14.27 -20.25 -14.53
C SER A 33 -15.48 -19.32 -14.45
N GLY A 34 -15.46 -18.21 -15.19
CA GLY A 34 -16.61 -17.31 -15.36
C GLY A 34 -16.42 -15.87 -14.90
N ILE A 35 -15.34 -15.53 -14.18
CA ILE A 35 -15.06 -14.12 -13.86
C ILE A 35 -14.42 -13.44 -15.08
N PRO A 36 -15.03 -12.36 -15.61
CA PRO A 36 -14.43 -11.64 -16.72
C PRO A 36 -13.11 -10.99 -16.29
N PRO A 37 -12.14 -10.91 -17.21
CA PRO A 37 -10.87 -10.25 -16.95
C PRO A 37 -11.11 -8.77 -16.64
N ARG A 38 -10.35 -8.23 -15.68
CA ARG A 38 -10.36 -6.79 -15.40
C ARG A 38 -9.35 -6.09 -16.29
N PHE A 39 -9.68 -4.86 -16.64
CA PHE A 39 -8.81 -3.97 -17.39
C PHE A 39 -8.32 -2.86 -16.47
N TYR A 40 -7.07 -2.46 -16.66
CA TYR A 40 -6.44 -1.37 -15.95
C TYR A 40 -5.78 -0.43 -16.95
N GLY A 41 -6.15 0.83 -16.90
CA GLY A 41 -5.43 1.92 -17.54
C GLY A 41 -4.08 2.15 -16.86
N VAL A 42 -3.02 2.22 -17.67
CA VAL A 42 -1.67 2.61 -17.27
C VAL A 42 -1.25 3.80 -18.11
N ASP A 43 -0.85 4.88 -17.46
CA ASP A 43 -0.30 6.08 -18.09
C ASP A 43 1.15 6.22 -17.60
N LEU A 44 2.09 5.86 -18.46
CA LEU A 44 3.52 5.90 -18.14
C LEU A 44 4.03 7.35 -18.03
N ARG A 45 3.47 8.26 -18.85
CA ARG A 45 3.85 9.68 -18.86
C ARG A 45 3.62 10.34 -17.51
N ASN A 46 2.40 10.16 -17.00
CA ASN A 46 1.96 10.78 -15.76
C ASN A 46 2.26 9.92 -14.53
N ARG A 47 2.92 8.77 -14.72
CA ARG A 47 3.21 7.77 -13.69
C ARG A 47 1.96 7.32 -12.92
N ARG A 48 0.88 7.00 -13.65
CA ARG A 48 -0.43 6.62 -13.07
C ARG A 48 -0.85 5.22 -13.50
N CYS A 49 -1.46 4.50 -12.57
CA CYS A 49 -2.19 3.27 -12.86
C CYS A 49 -3.54 3.30 -12.16
N GLU A 50 -4.59 2.77 -12.79
CA GLU A 50 -5.92 2.67 -12.18
C GLU A 50 -5.94 1.78 -10.93
N CYS A 51 -4.91 0.95 -10.70
CA CYS A 51 -4.79 0.21 -9.45
C CYS A 51 -4.30 1.05 -8.26
N GLY A 52 -3.89 2.31 -8.48
CA GLY A 52 -3.41 3.25 -7.45
C GLY A 52 -1.99 2.97 -6.94
N MET A 53 -1.52 1.73 -7.00
CA MET A 53 -0.23 1.33 -6.41
C MET A 53 0.97 2.07 -7.00
N PHE A 54 0.92 2.42 -8.28
CA PHE A 54 2.04 3.12 -8.93
C PHE A 54 2.21 4.54 -8.35
N GLN A 55 1.10 5.23 -8.12
CA GLN A 55 1.08 6.55 -7.53
C GLN A 55 1.45 6.51 -6.05
N THR A 56 0.86 5.57 -5.29
CA THR A 56 1.05 5.48 -3.84
C THR A 56 2.46 5.07 -3.47
N LEU A 57 3.02 4.07 -4.14
CA LEU A 57 4.37 3.59 -3.84
C LEU A 57 5.44 4.34 -4.61
N ARG A 58 5.08 5.18 -5.59
CA ARG A 58 6.06 5.77 -6.54
C ARG A 58 6.97 4.69 -7.16
N TYR A 59 6.44 3.49 -7.33
CA TYR A 59 7.16 2.30 -7.79
C TYR A 59 6.33 1.52 -8.80
N PRO A 60 6.92 1.00 -9.90
CA PRO A 60 6.19 0.25 -10.92
C PRO A 60 5.39 -0.92 -10.35
N CYS A 61 4.06 -0.87 -10.52
CA CYS A 61 3.19 -1.98 -10.19
C CYS A 61 3.24 -3.07 -11.28
N ALA A 62 2.66 -4.24 -11.03
CA ALA A 62 2.65 -5.34 -12.01
C ALA A 62 2.05 -4.95 -13.38
N HIS A 63 1.06 -4.03 -13.42
CA HIS A 63 0.49 -3.56 -14.69
C HIS A 63 1.48 -2.70 -15.48
N VAL A 64 2.24 -1.83 -14.80
CA VAL A 64 3.31 -1.02 -15.42
C VAL A 64 4.40 -1.93 -15.98
N VAL A 65 4.82 -2.94 -15.21
CA VAL A 65 5.80 -3.93 -15.67
C VAL A 65 5.31 -4.67 -16.91
N ALA A 66 4.03 -5.08 -16.94
CA ALA A 66 3.44 -5.72 -18.11
C ALA A 66 3.41 -4.79 -19.34
N ALA A 67 2.99 -3.53 -19.16
CA ALA A 67 2.97 -2.54 -20.23
C ALA A 67 4.36 -2.25 -20.81
N CYS A 68 5.37 -2.08 -19.93
CA CYS A 68 6.76 -1.90 -20.34
C CYS A 68 7.27 -3.11 -21.13
N ALA A 69 6.96 -4.33 -20.70
CA ALA A 69 7.39 -5.56 -21.37
C ALA A 69 6.83 -5.69 -22.79
N THR A 70 5.60 -5.22 -23.05
CA THR A 70 4.99 -5.31 -24.39
C THR A 70 5.72 -4.48 -25.44
N TYR A 71 6.36 -3.38 -25.05
CA TYR A 71 7.07 -2.47 -25.97
C TYR A 71 8.57 -2.40 -25.70
N ASN A 72 9.12 -3.36 -24.97
CA ASN A 72 10.55 -3.40 -24.58
C ASN A 72 11.03 -2.10 -23.93
N LEU A 73 10.17 -1.43 -23.16
CA LEU A 73 10.54 -0.24 -22.41
C LEU A 73 11.30 -0.63 -21.15
N ASN A 74 12.30 0.16 -20.78
CA ASN A 74 13.01 -0.04 -19.52
C ASN A 74 12.12 0.38 -18.33
N VAL A 75 11.65 -0.60 -17.56
CA VAL A 75 10.79 -0.35 -16.39
C VAL A 75 11.50 0.46 -15.29
N GLU A 76 12.83 0.40 -15.22
CA GLU A 76 13.60 1.08 -14.17
C GLU A 76 13.53 2.61 -14.28
N GLN A 77 13.31 3.15 -15.48
CA GLN A 77 13.11 4.59 -15.72
C GLN A 77 11.86 5.13 -15.01
N TYR A 78 10.92 4.24 -14.67
CA TYR A 78 9.67 4.57 -13.99
C TYR A 78 9.73 4.34 -12.47
N ILE A 79 10.90 3.94 -11.93
CA ILE A 79 11.16 3.98 -10.49
C ILE A 79 11.44 5.42 -10.10
N ASP A 80 10.95 5.82 -8.94
CA ASP A 80 11.15 7.15 -8.38
C ASP A 80 12.50 7.27 -7.66
N ASP A 81 13.06 8.48 -7.64
CA ASP A 81 14.40 8.77 -7.12
C ASP A 81 14.53 8.53 -5.61
N VAL A 82 13.42 8.56 -4.88
CA VAL A 82 13.37 8.20 -3.44
C VAL A 82 13.94 6.81 -3.13
N TYR A 83 13.99 5.92 -4.13
CA TYR A 83 14.57 4.58 -4.01
C TYR A 83 16.07 4.51 -4.35
N THR A 84 16.69 5.63 -4.70
CA THR A 84 18.14 5.69 -4.94
C THR A 84 18.91 5.64 -3.63
N LEU A 85 20.15 5.14 -3.71
CA LEU A 85 21.06 5.13 -2.57
C LEU A 85 21.37 6.56 -2.08
N GLU A 86 21.51 7.50 -3.01
CA GLU A 86 21.76 8.91 -2.71
C GLU A 86 20.63 9.53 -1.87
N CYS A 87 19.37 9.39 -2.31
CA CYS A 87 18.22 9.86 -1.53
C CYS A 87 18.16 9.17 -0.16
N THR A 88 18.45 7.87 -0.09
CA THR A 88 18.50 7.13 1.17
C THR A 88 19.55 7.74 2.10
N LEU A 89 20.80 7.89 1.64
CA LEU A 89 21.88 8.48 2.45
C LEU A 89 21.51 9.90 2.91
N HIS A 90 20.88 10.70 2.06
CA HIS A 90 20.43 12.03 2.43
C HIS A 90 19.38 12.02 3.55
N ILE A 91 18.39 11.11 3.49
CA ILE A 91 17.37 10.94 4.54
C ILE A 91 18.03 10.56 5.87
N TRP A 92 18.99 9.62 5.85
CA TRP A 92 19.69 9.12 7.03
C TRP A 92 20.89 9.98 7.46
N SER A 93 21.25 11.02 6.69
CA SER A 93 22.35 11.92 7.02
C SER A 93 22.05 12.81 8.22
N ASN A 94 20.77 12.94 8.58
CA ASN A 94 20.38 13.73 9.75
C ASN A 94 20.80 12.99 11.03
N GLU A 95 21.43 13.72 11.95
CA GLU A 95 21.67 13.21 13.30
C GLU A 95 20.31 12.95 13.95
N PHE A 96 20.02 11.69 14.25
CA PHE A 96 18.87 11.36 15.08
C PHE A 96 19.16 11.92 16.48
N PRO A 97 18.28 12.76 17.04
CA PRO A 97 18.47 13.22 18.40
C PRO A 97 18.52 11.99 19.30
N VAL A 98 19.58 11.88 20.09
CA VAL A 98 19.67 10.84 21.11
C VAL A 98 18.46 11.01 22.01
N LEU A 99 17.59 10.00 22.04
CA LEU A 99 16.50 9.97 22.99
C LEU A 99 17.12 10.08 24.38
N ARG A 100 16.76 11.14 25.12
CA ARG A 100 17.19 11.29 26.51
C ARG A 100 16.75 10.05 27.30
N ASP A 101 17.44 9.76 28.39
CA ASP A 101 17.07 8.63 29.24
C ASP A 101 15.57 8.66 29.58
N VAL A 102 14.92 7.50 29.53
CA VAL A 102 13.46 7.38 29.75
C VAL A 102 13.07 7.96 31.11
N SER A 103 13.98 7.92 32.09
CA SER A 103 13.79 8.52 33.41
C SER A 103 13.63 10.05 33.39
N THR A 104 14.11 10.72 32.34
CA THR A 104 14.03 12.18 32.14
C THR A 104 12.84 12.59 31.28
N TRP A 105 12.05 11.64 30.79
CA TRP A 105 10.87 11.96 30.00
C TRP A 105 9.81 12.54 30.93
N GLU A 106 9.31 13.73 30.58
CA GLU A 106 8.11 14.25 31.22
C GLU A 106 6.94 13.35 30.84
N VAL A 107 6.62 12.40 31.73
CA VAL A 107 5.37 11.67 31.66
C VAL A 107 4.27 12.68 31.91
N GLN A 108 3.68 13.18 30.82
CA GLN A 108 2.49 14.00 30.90
C GLN A 108 1.47 13.26 31.77
N PRO A 109 1.02 13.83 32.90
CA PRO A 109 -0.09 13.27 33.65
C PRO A 109 -1.23 13.05 32.65
N PRO A 110 -1.97 11.92 32.72
CA PRO A 110 -3.07 11.70 31.81
C PRO A 110 -3.99 12.93 31.87
N ALA A 111 -4.09 13.68 30.77
CA ALA A 111 -4.85 14.93 30.68
C ALA A 111 -6.33 14.72 31.07
N PHE A 112 -6.77 13.47 31.06
CA PHE A 112 -8.06 13.01 31.52
C PHE A 112 -7.91 11.63 32.13
N LYS A 113 -8.63 11.39 33.23
CA LYS A 113 -8.82 10.04 33.77
C LYS A 113 -9.71 9.29 32.78
N MET A 114 -9.17 8.32 32.04
CA MET A 114 -10.00 7.44 31.21
C MET A 114 -10.94 6.65 32.12
N LEU A 115 -12.16 7.13 32.28
CA LEU A 115 -13.21 6.40 32.96
C LEU A 115 -13.89 5.49 31.93
N PRO A 116 -13.94 4.16 32.14
CA PRO A 116 -14.68 3.28 31.25
C PRO A 116 -16.15 3.73 31.22
N TYR A 117 -16.65 3.94 30.00
CA TYR A 117 -18.02 4.38 29.76
C TYR A 117 -18.99 3.45 30.50
N ARG A 118 -19.93 4.03 31.25
CA ARG A 118 -20.73 3.28 32.24
C ARG A 118 -21.46 2.08 31.61
N SER A 119 -21.86 2.16 30.34
CA SER A 119 -22.53 1.06 29.63
C SER A 119 -21.58 -0.03 29.09
N LEU A 120 -20.29 0.25 28.98
CA LEU A 120 -19.26 -0.74 28.62
C LEU A 120 -18.69 -1.47 29.84
N ARG A 121 -19.12 -1.08 31.05
CA ARG A 121 -18.77 -1.81 32.27
C ARG A 121 -19.43 -3.18 32.21
N ARG A 122 -18.60 -4.22 32.21
CA ARG A 122 -19.06 -5.60 32.33
C ARG A 122 -19.91 -5.70 33.59
N ARG A 123 -21.19 -6.08 33.47
CA ARG A 123 -22.02 -6.39 34.64
C ARG A 123 -21.26 -7.41 35.48
N VAL A 124 -21.13 -7.13 36.78
CA VAL A 124 -20.57 -8.10 37.72
C VAL A 124 -21.43 -9.35 37.59
N LYS A 125 -20.85 -10.47 37.13
CA LYS A 125 -21.53 -11.76 37.12
C LYS A 125 -21.70 -12.17 38.58
N GLY A 126 -22.85 -11.86 39.15
CA GLY A 126 -23.28 -12.34 40.46
C GLY A 126 -24.15 -13.58 40.31
N ARG A 127 -24.17 -14.43 41.35
CA ARG A 127 -25.08 -15.58 41.45
C ARG A 127 -26.53 -15.06 41.42
N PRO A 128 -27.43 -15.63 40.61
CA PRO A 128 -28.84 -15.27 40.64
C PRO A 128 -29.39 -15.49 42.05
N ILE A 129 -29.95 -14.44 42.67
CA ILE A 129 -30.74 -14.60 43.89
C ILE A 129 -32.09 -15.12 43.45
N ILE A 130 -32.26 -16.44 43.50
CA ILE A 130 -33.57 -17.07 43.36
C ILE A 130 -34.27 -16.89 44.70
N MET A 131 -35.34 -16.08 44.73
CA MET A 131 -36.28 -16.11 45.84
C MET A 131 -37.10 -17.40 45.69
N ARG A 132 -36.95 -18.33 46.62
CA ARG A 132 -37.86 -19.47 46.74
C ARG A 132 -39.08 -19.01 47.54
N ILE A 133 -40.25 -19.17 46.94
CA ILE A 133 -41.58 -18.99 47.56
C ILE A 133 -41.77 -20.08 48.61
#